data_AF-A0A967LHN1-F1
#
_entry.id   AF-A0A967LHN1-F1
#
_cell.length_a   1.000
_cell.length_b   1.000
_cell.length_c   1.000
_cell.angle_alpha   90.00
_cell.angle_beta   90.00
_cell.angle_gamma   90.00
#
_symmetry.space_group_name_H-M   'P 1'
#
loop_
_entity.id
_entity.type
_entity.pdbx_description
1 polymer ?
#
loop_
_entity_poly.entity_id
_entity_poly.type
_entity_poly.pdbx_seq_one_letter_code
_entity_poly.pdbx_strand_id
1 'polypeptide(L)'
;WGTDMYLGAHVLLPAGFDEEPDRRYPLAIFHGHFPYDFGGWRTTPPDTTEPCVYSSRFDRECYNRTQDSAAYALYREWTSPDFPRMLVVEIQHANPYYDDSYAVNSENLGPYGDAIT
;
A
#
# COMPACT_ATOMS: atom_id res chain seq x y z
N TRP A 1 -6.20 -1.19 -26.23
CA TRP A 1 -5.30 -2.37 -26.10
C TRP A 1 -4.08 -2.19 -27.01
N GLY A 2 -2.95 -2.84 -26.70
CA GLY A 2 -1.77 -2.84 -27.59
C GLY A 2 -0.92 -1.56 -27.60
N THR A 3 -1.00 -0.75 -26.54
CA THR A 3 -0.19 0.46 -26.38
C THR A 3 0.79 0.26 -25.23
N ASP A 4 2.04 0.61 -25.44
CA ASP A 4 3.05 0.58 -24.39
C ASP A 4 2.65 1.54 -23.26
N MET A 5 2.79 1.07 -22.02
CA MET A 5 2.52 1.86 -20.83
C MET A 5 3.57 1.57 -19.77
N TYR A 6 3.83 2.57 -18.92
CA TYR A 6 4.65 2.39 -17.74
C TYR A 6 3.76 1.92 -16.59
N LEU A 7 4.24 0.91 -15.87
CA LEU A 7 3.64 0.46 -14.62
C LEU A 7 4.43 1.06 -13.45
N GLY A 8 3.69 1.56 -12.46
CA GLY A 8 4.24 2.01 -11.20
C GLY A 8 4.03 0.96 -10.11
N ALA A 9 4.93 0.92 -9.15
CA ALA A 9 4.73 0.17 -7.92
C ALA A 9 5.52 0.80 -6.79
N HIS A 10 4.96 0.71 -5.58
CA HIS A 10 5.66 1.04 -4.35
C HIS A 10 6.16 -0.23 -3.70
N VAL A 11 7.37 -0.18 -3.15
CA VAL A 11 8.00 -1.33 -2.49
C VAL A 11 8.31 -0.98 -1.05
N LEU A 12 7.67 -1.66 -0.10
CA LEU A 12 8.00 -1.57 1.31
C LEU A 12 9.05 -2.62 1.65
N LEU A 13 10.20 -2.13 2.13
CA LEU A 13 11.34 -2.96 2.49
C LEU A 13 11.25 -3.41 3.96
N PRO A 14 11.67 -4.63 4.28
CA PRO A 14 11.80 -5.07 5.66
C PRO A 14 12.98 -4.35 6.35
N ALA A 15 12.96 -4.29 7.68
CA ALA A 15 14.09 -3.75 8.43
C ALA A 15 15.39 -4.54 8.18
N GLY A 16 16.49 -3.82 8.00
CA GLY A 16 17.82 -4.39 7.72
C GLY A 16 18.00 -4.89 6.29
N PHE A 17 17.13 -4.51 5.35
CA PHE A 17 17.18 -5.01 3.96
C PHE A 17 18.57 -4.90 3.31
N ASP A 18 19.25 -3.77 3.50
CA ASP A 18 20.56 -3.50 2.89
C ASP A 18 21.73 -4.26 3.54
N GLU A 19 21.52 -4.90 4.69
CA GLU A 19 22.56 -5.61 5.46
C GLU A 19 22.88 -6.99 4.86
N GLU A 20 21.93 -7.60 4.15
CA GLU A 20 22.06 -8.92 3.52
C GLU A 20 21.55 -8.88 2.06
N PRO A 21 22.33 -8.33 1.11
CA PRO A 21 21.86 -8.06 -0.26
C PRO A 21 21.43 -9.32 -1.05
N ASP A 22 21.93 -10.50 -0.68
CA ASP A 22 21.59 -11.77 -1.32
C ASP A 22 20.38 -12.47 -0.67
N ARG A 23 19.84 -11.92 0.42
CA ARG A 23 18.72 -12.52 1.14
C ARG A 23 17.44 -12.46 0.32
N ARG A 24 16.73 -13.59 0.30
CA ARG A 24 15.42 -13.71 -0.35
C ARG A 24 14.30 -13.57 0.67
N TYR A 25 13.27 -12.83 0.28
CA TYR A 25 12.12 -12.56 1.13
C TYR A 25 10.84 -13.10 0.46
N PRO A 26 9.85 -13.58 1.24
CA PRO A 26 8.51 -13.75 0.72
C PRO A 26 7.96 -12.40 0.25
N LEU A 27 7.09 -12.45 -0.76
CA LEU A 27 6.47 -11.27 -1.37
C LEU A 27 4.97 -11.28 -1.10
N ALA A 28 4.45 -10.20 -0.53
CA ALA A 28 3.03 -9.90 -0.56
C ALA A 28 2.73 -8.84 -1.62
N ILE A 29 1.71 -9.12 -2.45
CA ILE A 29 1.31 -8.26 -3.55
C ILE A 29 -0.04 -7.63 -3.19
N PHE A 30 -0.09 -6.31 -3.28
CA PHE A 30 -1.27 -5.48 -3.09
C PHE A 30 -1.53 -4.69 -4.37
N HIS A 31 -2.81 -4.42 -4.62
CA HIS A 31 -3.26 -3.62 -5.75
C HIS A 31 -3.91 -2.35 -5.17
N GLY A 32 -3.43 -1.16 -5.56
CA GLY A 32 -4.07 0.13 -5.22
C GLY A 32 -4.48 1.00 -6.42
N HIS A 33 -5.57 1.76 -6.27
CA HIS A 33 -6.12 2.70 -7.26
C HIS A 33 -5.25 3.97 -7.42
N PHE A 34 -4.09 3.84 -8.08
CA PHE A 34 -3.05 4.88 -8.16
C PHE A 34 -2.52 5.36 -6.79
N PRO A 35 -2.02 4.46 -5.92
CA PRO A 35 -1.38 4.86 -4.68
C PRO A 35 -0.20 5.78 -4.96
N TYR A 36 -0.13 6.89 -4.22
CA TYR A 36 1.05 7.74 -4.22
C TYR A 36 2.19 7.14 -3.40
N ASP A 37 1.86 6.37 -2.35
CA ASP A 37 2.75 5.61 -1.47
C ASP A 37 1.88 4.66 -0.60
N PHE A 38 2.51 3.85 0.26
CA PHE A 38 1.81 3.09 1.29
C PHE A 38 1.13 4.02 2.31
N GLY A 39 -0.19 3.91 2.41
CA GLY A 39 -0.98 4.62 3.41
C GLY A 39 -0.84 4.04 4.83
N GLY A 40 -1.29 4.79 5.84
CA GLY A 40 -1.33 4.29 7.22
C GLY A 40 0.06 4.05 7.82
N TRP A 41 1.07 4.81 7.40
CA TRP A 41 2.45 4.66 7.82
C TRP A 41 2.98 5.93 8.51
N ARG A 42 3.62 5.77 9.68
CA ARG A 42 4.28 6.87 10.40
C ARG A 42 5.53 6.37 11.09
N THR A 43 6.65 7.06 10.88
CA THR A 43 7.93 6.75 11.54
C THR A 43 8.15 7.55 12.83
N THR A 44 7.33 8.56 13.07
CA THR A 44 7.35 9.38 14.28
C THR A 44 6.11 9.13 15.14
N PRO A 45 6.23 9.23 16.49
CA PRO A 45 5.10 9.12 17.38
C PRO A 45 3.95 10.09 17.01
N PRO A 46 2.69 9.73 17.31
CA PRO A 46 1.56 10.65 17.16
C PRO A 46 1.78 11.95 17.93
N ASP A 47 1.41 13.08 17.33
CA ASP A 47 1.39 14.35 18.04
C ASP A 47 0.18 14.39 18.99
N THR A 48 0.46 14.39 20.29
CA THR A 48 -0.59 14.39 21.32
C THR A 48 -1.20 15.77 21.57
N THR A 49 -0.62 16.83 21.01
CA THR A 49 -1.07 18.22 21.17
C THR A 49 -2.12 18.62 20.13
N GLU A 50 -2.18 17.92 19.00
CA GLU A 50 -3.19 18.11 17.97
C GLU A 50 -4.62 17.89 18.52
N PRO A 51 -5.57 18.78 18.20
CA PRO A 51 -6.95 18.64 18.65
C PRO A 51 -7.59 17.37 18.09
N CYS A 52 -8.56 16.82 18.81
CA CYS A 52 -9.35 15.71 18.30
C CYS A 52 -10.20 16.15 17.10
N VAL A 53 -10.20 15.32 16.06
CA VAL A 53 -11.04 15.51 14.88
C VAL A 53 -12.07 14.39 14.81
N TYR A 54 -13.35 14.76 14.87
CA TYR A 54 -14.46 13.85 14.63
C TYR A 54 -14.52 13.42 13.16
N SER A 55 -14.75 12.14 12.90
CA SER A 55 -15.01 11.63 11.56
C SER A 55 -16.49 11.27 11.41
N SER A 56 -17.20 12.03 10.57
CA SER A 56 -18.59 11.72 10.21
C SER A 56 -18.71 10.43 9.40
N ARG A 57 -17.69 10.08 8.62
CA ARG A 57 -17.66 8.83 7.82
C ARG A 57 -17.69 7.58 8.70
N PHE A 58 -17.04 7.64 9.86
CA PHE A 58 -16.87 6.51 10.77
C PHE A 58 -17.61 6.70 12.11
N ASP A 59 -18.38 7.79 12.25
CA ASP A 59 -19.09 8.18 13.48
C ASP A 59 -18.20 8.05 14.72
N ARG A 60 -17.02 8.66 14.66
CA ARG A 60 -15.97 8.44 15.67
C ARG A 60 -15.24 9.72 16.04
N GLU A 61 -15.24 10.01 17.34
CA GLU A 61 -14.42 11.06 17.95
C GLU A 61 -12.92 10.73 17.91
N CYS A 62 -12.10 11.78 17.84
CA CYS A 62 -10.63 11.67 17.80
C CYS A 62 -10.10 10.67 16.75
N TYR A 63 -10.74 10.61 15.57
CA TYR A 63 -10.39 9.63 14.54
C TYR A 63 -8.97 9.84 14.01
N ASN A 64 -8.51 11.09 13.91
CA ASN A 64 -7.11 11.42 13.60
C ASN A 64 -6.12 10.71 14.53
N ARG A 65 -6.35 10.75 15.85
CA ARG A 65 -5.49 10.09 16.84
C ARG A 65 -5.48 8.58 16.70
N THR A 66 -6.63 7.99 16.36
CA THR A 66 -6.73 6.54 16.10
C THR A 66 -5.87 6.15 14.89
N GLN A 67 -5.96 6.91 13.80
CA GLN A 67 -5.16 6.68 12.60
C GLN A 67 -3.67 6.84 12.87
N ASP A 68 -3.26 7.94 13.51
CA ASP A 68 -1.85 8.19 13.79
C ASP A 68 -1.25 7.13 14.71
N SER A 69 -2.00 6.71 15.75
CA SER A 69 -1.55 5.67 16.68
C SER A 69 -1.41 4.32 15.99
N ALA A 70 -2.37 3.95 15.14
CA ALA A 70 -2.29 2.70 14.38
C ALA A 70 -1.13 2.72 13.38
N ALA A 71 -0.92 3.85 12.68
CA ALA A 71 0.15 3.99 11.70
C ALA A 71 1.54 3.91 12.33
N TYR A 72 1.74 4.52 13.50
CA TYR A 72 2.99 4.42 14.23
C TYR A 72 3.22 3.04 14.85
N ALA A 73 2.15 2.40 15.35
CA ALA A 73 2.21 1.04 15.85
C ALA A 73 2.62 0.04 14.76
N LEU A 74 2.07 0.18 13.55
CA LEU A 74 2.45 -0.64 12.39
C LEU A 74 3.93 -0.49 12.05
N TYR A 75 4.45 0.73 11.96
CA TYR A 75 5.87 0.98 11.71
C TYR A 75 6.76 0.30 12.76
N ARG A 76 6.43 0.47 14.04
CA ARG A 76 7.18 -0.15 15.14
C ARG A 76 7.19 -1.67 15.06
N GLU A 77 6.03 -2.26 14.77
CA GLU A 77 5.89 -3.70 14.64
C GLU A 77 6.72 -4.20 13.45
N TRP A 78 6.54 -3.59 12.27
CA TRP A 78 7.26 -3.92 11.03
C TRP A 78 8.78 -3.87 11.19
N THR A 79 9.28 -2.90 11.96
CA THR A 79 10.71 -2.71 12.20
C THR A 79 11.24 -3.50 13.40
N SER A 80 10.38 -4.18 14.15
CA SER A 80 10.78 -4.92 15.34
C SER A 80 11.65 -6.14 15.00
N PRO A 81 12.48 -6.63 15.93
CA PRO A 81 13.29 -7.84 15.72
C PRO A 81 12.46 -9.10 15.43
N ASP A 82 11.26 -9.19 16.04
CA ASP A 82 10.46 -10.42 16.03
C ASP A 82 9.47 -10.50 14.85
N PHE A 83 9.29 -9.41 14.10
CA PHE A 83 8.38 -9.39 12.96
C PHE A 83 8.95 -10.13 11.74
N PRO A 84 8.18 -10.98 11.04
CA PRO A 84 8.64 -11.65 9.84
C PRO A 84 9.13 -10.68 8.77
N ARG A 85 10.31 -10.95 8.20
CA ARG A 85 10.86 -10.13 7.11
C ARG A 85 10.23 -10.53 5.79
N MET A 86 9.60 -9.57 5.11
CA MET A 86 8.96 -9.76 3.82
C MET A 86 9.04 -8.48 2.99
N LEU A 87 8.90 -8.61 1.68
CA LEU A 87 8.69 -7.48 0.79
C LEU A 87 7.19 -7.29 0.58
N VAL A 88 6.75 -6.02 0.56
CA VAL A 88 5.40 -5.67 0.10
C VAL A 88 5.54 -4.88 -1.17
N VAL A 89 4.78 -5.27 -2.19
CA VAL A 89 4.66 -4.50 -3.43
C VAL A 89 3.21 -4.06 -3.57
N GLU A 90 3.00 -2.75 -3.64
CA GLU A 90 1.71 -2.17 -4.00
C GLU A 90 1.78 -1.69 -5.45
N ILE A 91 1.12 -2.43 -6.34
CA ILE A 91 1.12 -2.15 -7.77
C ILE A 91 0.11 -1.04 -8.05
N GLN A 92 0.49 -0.07 -8.87
CA GLN A 92 -0.45 0.84 -9.52
C GLN A 92 -1.03 0.13 -10.73
N HIS A 93 -2.32 -0.14 -10.69
CA HIS A 93 -3.02 -0.85 -11.74
C HIS A 93 -3.73 0.18 -12.63
N ALA A 94 -2.93 1.00 -13.30
CA ALA A 94 -3.41 1.85 -14.37
C ALA A 94 -3.67 1.02 -15.63
N ASN A 95 -4.53 1.52 -16.51
CA ASN A 95 -4.66 1.10 -17.89
C ASN A 95 -4.41 2.29 -18.83
N PRO A 96 -4.36 2.10 -20.16
CA PRO A 96 -4.06 3.19 -21.09
C PRO A 96 -5.05 4.39 -21.05
N TYR A 97 -6.22 4.23 -20.42
CA TYR A 97 -7.25 5.25 -20.36
C TYR A 97 -7.46 5.81 -18.95
N TYR A 98 -7.41 4.98 -17.91
CA TYR A 98 -7.61 5.37 -16.50
C TYR A 98 -7.22 4.25 -15.52
N ASP A 99 -7.68 4.33 -14.27
CA ASP A 99 -7.54 3.29 -13.24
C ASP A 99 -8.20 1.98 -13.69
N ASP A 100 -7.48 0.87 -13.55
CA ASP A 100 -8.03 -0.48 -13.67
C ASP A 100 -8.48 -0.95 -12.30
N SER A 101 -9.65 -0.44 -11.88
CA SER A 101 -10.19 -0.60 -10.54
C SER A 101 -10.34 -2.06 -10.07
N TYR A 102 -10.25 -3.04 -10.97
CA TYR A 102 -10.46 -4.45 -10.64
C TYR A 102 -9.45 -5.41 -11.29
N ALA A 103 -8.46 -4.90 -12.03
CA ALA A 103 -7.52 -5.73 -12.79
C ALA A 103 -8.24 -6.71 -13.74
N VAL A 104 -9.33 -6.24 -14.39
CA VAL A 104 -10.20 -7.08 -15.23
C VAL A 104 -10.05 -6.75 -16.71
N ASN A 105 -10.06 -7.79 -17.55
CA ASN A 105 -10.12 -7.60 -18.99
C ASN A 105 -11.46 -6.99 -19.39
N SER A 106 -11.41 -6.00 -20.28
CA SER A 106 -12.57 -5.45 -21.00
C SER A 106 -12.22 -5.31 -22.47
N GLU A 107 -13.22 -5.19 -23.35
CA GLU A 107 -13.01 -4.99 -24.80
C GLU A 107 -12.06 -3.82 -25.12
N ASN A 108 -11.99 -2.82 -24.24
CA ASN A 108 -11.09 -1.67 -24.42
C ASN A 108 -9.63 -1.97 -23.98
N LEU A 109 -9.44 -2.88 -23.04
CA LEU A 109 -8.18 -3.15 -22.35
C LEU A 109 -7.47 -4.43 -22.82
N GLY A 110 -8.19 -5.41 -23.38
CA GLY A 110 -7.64 -6.66 -23.91
C GLY A 110 -8.75 -7.61 -24.39
N PRO A 111 -8.42 -8.84 -24.80
CA PRO A 111 -9.45 -9.84 -25.07
C PRO A 111 -10.25 -10.11 -23.79
N TYR A 112 -11.56 -9.84 -23.87
CA TYR A 112 -12.51 -10.08 -22.78
C TYR A 112 -12.52 -11.58 -22.41
N GLY A 113 -12.29 -11.88 -21.12
CA GLY A 113 -12.41 -13.26 -20.58
C GLY A 113 -11.10 -14.00 -20.28
N ASP A 114 -9.91 -13.42 -20.48
CA ASP A 114 -8.63 -14.14 -20.29
C ASP A 114 -7.92 -13.94 -18.93
N ALA A 115 -8.08 -12.79 -18.25
CA ALA A 115 -7.28 -12.49 -17.05
C ALA A 115 -7.89 -12.99 -15.73
N ILE A 116 -9.23 -12.95 -15.61
CA ILE A 116 -9.98 -13.44 -14.44
C ILE A 116 -11.32 -14.02 -14.95
N THR A 117 -11.53 -15.32 -14.75
CA THR A 117 -12.82 -16.03 -14.96
C THR A 117 -13.43 -16.47 -13.65
#